data_AF-A0A7S3NBT9-F1
#
_entry.id   AF-A0A7S3NBT9-F1
#
_cell.length_a   1.000
_cell.length_b   1.000
_cell.length_c   1.000
_cell.angle_alpha   90.00
_cell.angle_beta   90.00
_cell.angle_gamma   90.00
#
_symmetry.space_group_name_H-M   'P 1'
#
loop_
_entity.id
_entity.type
_entity.pdbx_description
1 polymer ?
#
loop_
_entity_poly.entity_id
_entity_poly.type
_entity_poly.pdbx_seq_one_letter_code
_entity_poly.pdbx_strand_id
1 'polypeptide(L)'
;VSPECRDLIKKILDTDPRTRYTIPEIRDHPWYKQIVPSEKEGIIVGINQIPINNKVLDTLDSLGFVLDGKAGDPLSNGSGFNFDANDKISNDGQVVTNRMS
;
A
#
# COMPACT_ATOMS: atom_id res chain seq x y z
N VAL A 1 16.80 -26.80 18.24
CA VAL A 1 15.60 -25.93 18.26
C VAL A 1 14.60 -26.54 19.21
N SER A 2 14.02 -25.79 20.14
CA SER A 2 13.04 -26.37 21.09
C SER A 2 11.77 -26.82 20.34
N PRO A 3 11.10 -27.91 20.76
CA PRO A 3 9.87 -28.39 20.13
C PRO A 3 8.76 -27.32 20.10
N GLU A 4 8.65 -26.53 21.17
CA GLU A 4 7.65 -25.48 21.36
C GLU A 4 7.91 -24.29 20.43
N CYS A 5 9.19 -23.95 20.20
CA CYS A 5 9.56 -22.93 19.23
C CYS A 5 9.14 -23.32 17.80
N ARG A 6 9.41 -24.58 17.43
CA ARG A 6 9.03 -25.11 16.11
C ARG A 6 7.51 -25.14 15.94
N ASP A 7 6.77 -25.46 16.99
CA ASP A 7 5.30 -25.46 16.94
C ASP A 7 4.74 -24.05 16.74
N LEU A 8 5.20 -23.08 17.53
CA LEU A 8 4.78 -21.68 17.39
C LEU A 8 5.04 -21.14 15.98
N ILE A 9 6.24 -21.36 15.44
CA ILE A 9 6.58 -20.89 14.09
C ILE A 9 5.67 -21.50 13.03
N LYS A 10 5.33 -22.79 13.15
CA LYS A 10 4.38 -23.43 12.21
C LYS A 10 3.00 -22.80 12.26
N LYS A 11 2.51 -22.44 13.45
CA LYS A 11 1.19 -21.84 13.65
C LYS A 11 1.12 -20.38 13.21
N ILE A 12 2.23 -19.65 13.27
CA ILE A 12 2.35 -18.28 12.76
C ILE A 12 2.48 -18.28 11.23
N LEU A 13 3.28 -19.19 10.68
CA LEU A 13 3.53 -19.32 9.23
C LEU A 13 2.53 -20.27 8.56
N ASP A 14 1.28 -20.29 9.04
CA ASP A 14 0.20 -21.01 8.39
C ASP A 14 -0.24 -20.26 7.10
N THR A 15 -0.43 -21.02 6.02
CA THR A 15 -0.83 -20.49 4.71
C THR A 15 -2.29 -20.04 4.73
N ASP A 16 -3.14 -20.76 5.47
CA ASP A 16 -4.54 -20.35 5.66
C ASP A 16 -4.61 -19.25 6.74
N PRO A 17 -5.06 -18.03 6.40
CA PRO A 17 -5.15 -16.93 7.35
C PRO A 17 -6.19 -17.17 8.46
N ARG A 18 -7.14 -18.10 8.28
CA ARG A 18 -8.20 -18.38 9.27
C ARG A 18 -7.73 -19.28 10.40
N THR A 19 -6.77 -20.15 10.12
CA THR A 19 -6.18 -21.10 11.08
C THR A 19 -4.87 -20.60 11.68
N ARG A 20 -4.30 -19.54 11.08
CA ARG A 20 -3.13 -18.84 11.60
C ARG A 20 -3.41 -18.27 13.00
N TYR A 21 -2.43 -18.42 13.90
CA TYR A 21 -2.53 -17.86 15.23
C TYR A 21 -2.67 -16.33 15.21
N THR A 22 -3.65 -15.87 15.99
CA THR A 22 -3.86 -14.48 16.33
C THR A 22 -2.85 -14.02 17.39
N ILE A 23 -2.67 -12.70 17.53
CA ILE A 23 -1.75 -12.13 18.53
C ILE A 23 -2.03 -12.61 19.97
N PRO A 24 -3.31 -12.70 20.43
CA PRO A 24 -3.62 -13.29 21.74
C PRO A 24 -3.15 -14.73 21.91
N GLU A 25 -3.32 -15.57 20.88
CA GLU A 25 -2.91 -16.99 20.91
C GLU A 25 -1.38 -17.14 20.93
N ILE A 26 -0.66 -16.25 20.23
CA ILE A 26 0.81 -16.19 20.28
C ILE A 26 1.28 -15.82 21.70
N ARG A 27 0.63 -14.84 22.34
CA ARG A 27 0.95 -14.44 23.73
C ARG A 27 0.67 -15.53 24.76
N ASP A 28 -0.34 -16.37 24.50
CA ASP A 28 -0.67 -17.50 25.36
C ASP A 28 0.30 -18.69 25.21
N HIS A 29 1.04 -18.75 24.11
CA HIS A 29 1.89 -19.88 23.77
C HIS A 29 3.03 -20.10 24.79
N PRO A 30 3.31 -21.36 25.22
CA PRO A 30 4.33 -21.68 26.22
C PRO A 30 5.71 -21.13 25.89
N TRP A 31 6.08 -21.12 24.61
CA TRP A 31 7.36 -20.56 24.15
C TRP A 31 7.45 -19.03 24.35
N TYR A 32 6.35 -18.30 24.18
CA TYR A 32 6.33 -16.83 24.36
C TYR A 32 6.44 -16.44 25.84
N LYS A 33 5.81 -17.22 26.73
CA LYS A 33 5.83 -17.00 28.19
C LYS A 33 7.17 -17.30 28.85
N GLN A 34 8.16 -17.84 28.13
CA GLN A 34 9.49 -18.13 28.68
C GLN A 34 10.23 -16.87 29.13
N ILE A 35 9.89 -15.71 28.56
CA ILE A 35 10.51 -14.42 28.87
C ILE A 35 9.38 -13.41 29.07
N VAL A 36 9.50 -12.56 30.10
CA VAL A 36 8.56 -11.44 30.28
C VAL A 36 8.75 -10.48 29.11
N PRO A 37 7.74 -10.26 28.26
CA PRO A 37 7.88 -9.39 27.10
C PRO A 37 7.99 -7.93 27.56
N SER A 38 8.97 -7.21 27.04
CA SER A 38 8.92 -5.75 27.03
C SER A 38 8.07 -5.35 25.81
N GLU A 39 6.77 -5.17 26.03
CA GLU A 39 5.87 -4.75 24.97
C GLU A 39 6.19 -3.31 24.55
N LYS A 40 6.63 -3.13 23.31
CA LYS A 40 6.70 -1.80 22.70
C LYS A 40 5.39 -1.58 21.96
N GLU A 41 4.74 -0.46 22.23
CA GLU A 41 3.56 -0.04 21.48
C GLU A 41 3.95 0.10 20.01
N GLY A 42 3.28 -0.67 19.16
CA GLY A 42 3.49 -0.65 17.71
C GLY A 42 2.87 0.59 17.07
N ILE A 43 3.02 0.69 15.75
CA ILE A 43 2.36 1.73 14.96
C ILE A 43 0.88 1.36 14.83
N ILE A 44 0.00 2.17 15.42
CA ILE A 44 -1.44 2.04 15.20
C ILE A 44 -1.80 2.81 13.93
N VAL A 45 -2.16 2.07 12.88
CA VAL A 45 -2.55 2.63 11.58
C VAL A 45 -3.74 3.58 11.77
N GLY A 46 -3.60 4.84 11.33
CA GLY A 46 -4.63 5.88 11.47
C GLY A 46 -4.48 6.78 12.71
N ILE A 47 -3.67 6.38 13.70
CA ILE A 47 -3.32 7.22 14.86
C ILE A 47 -1.88 7.71 14.74
N ASN A 48 -0.96 6.79 14.44
CA ASN A 48 0.43 7.10 14.19
C ASN A 48 0.58 7.56 12.73
N GLN A 49 0.72 8.87 12.52
CA GLN A 49 1.03 9.41 11.19
C GLN A 49 2.42 8.94 10.77
N ILE A 50 2.51 8.22 9.65
CA ILE A 50 3.80 7.83 9.06
C ILE A 50 4.41 9.12 8.48
N PRO A 51 5.57 9.58 9.00
CA PRO A 51 6.15 10.83 8.55
C PRO A 51 6.60 10.71 7.09
N ILE A 52 6.16 11.65 6.25
CA ILE A 52 6.61 11.75 4.87
C ILE A 52 7.99 12.41 4.86
N ASN A 53 8.96 11.77 4.21
CA ASN A 53 10.27 12.36 4.02
C ASN A 53 10.27 13.30 2.80
N ASN A 54 10.31 14.60 3.05
CA ASN A 54 10.28 15.61 1.99
C ASN A 54 11.45 15.48 0.99
N LYS A 55 12.61 14.95 1.40
CA LYS A 55 13.73 14.71 0.47
C LYS A 55 13.39 13.70 -0.63
N VAL A 56 12.53 12.73 -0.31
CA VAL A 56 12.05 11.74 -1.27
C VAL A 56 11.11 12.42 -2.27
N LEU A 57 10.27 13.36 -1.82
CA LEU A 57 9.41 14.15 -2.69
C LEU A 57 10.22 15.03 -3.64
N ASP A 58 11.27 15.69 -3.14
CA ASP A 58 12.17 16.51 -3.97
C ASP A 58 12.90 15.67 -5.03
N THR A 59 13.28 14.44 -4.67
CA THR A 59 13.91 13.50 -5.61
C THR A 59 12.91 13.05 -6.68
N LEU A 60 11.67 12.77 -6.30
CA LEU A 60 10.61 12.38 -7.26
C LEU A 60 10.28 13.50 -8.24
N ASP A 61 10.23 14.75 -7.77
CA ASP A 61 10.04 15.95 -8.60
C ASP A 61 11.19 16.09 -9.60
N SER A 62 12.44 15.94 -9.14
CA SER A 62 13.63 15.98 -10.00
C SER A 62 13.68 14.87 -11.07
N LEU A 63 13.00 13.74 -10.81
CA LEU A 63 12.89 12.61 -11.73
C LEU A 63 11.68 12.72 -12.67
N GLY A 64 10.89 13.80 -12.59
CA GLY A 64 9.75 14.07 -13.46
C GLY A 64 8.47 13.30 -13.10
N PHE A 65 8.38 12.76 -11.87
CA PHE A 65 7.13 12.18 -11.38
C PHE A 65 6.18 13.31 -10.97
N VAL A 66 5.03 13.40 -11.64
CA VAL A 66 3.98 14.35 -11.28
C VAL A 66 3.39 13.93 -9.93
N LEU A 67 3.50 14.81 -8.95
CA LEU A 67 2.83 14.66 -7.66
C LEU A 67 1.47 15.33 -7.78
N ASP A 68 0.40 14.54 -7.98
CA ASP A 68 -0.96 15.07 -8.05
C ASP A 68 -1.31 15.82 -6.75
N GLY A 69 -1.57 17.12 -6.84
CA GLY A 69 -2.13 17.91 -5.74
C GLY A 69 -1.33 19.11 -5.22
N LYS A 70 -0.31 19.61 -5.93
CA LYS A 70 0.28 20.92 -5.58
C LYS A 70 -0.64 22.05 -6.07
N ALA A 71 -1.23 22.77 -5.12
CA ALA A 71 -2.00 23.99 -5.36
C ALA A 71 -1.06 25.09 -5.91
N GLY A 72 -0.84 25.09 -7.22
CA GLY A 72 0.05 26.04 -7.89
C GLY A 72 0.51 25.64 -9.29
N ASP A 73 0.12 24.46 -9.80
CA ASP A 73 0.60 23.99 -11.09
C ASP A 73 0.02 24.80 -12.28
N PRO A 74 0.86 25.46 -13.10
CA PRO A 74 0.41 26.25 -14.26
C PRO A 74 -0.17 25.40 -15.40
N LEU A 75 -0.05 24.07 -15.32
CA LEU A 75 -0.55 23.14 -16.33
C LEU A 75 -2.05 22.83 -16.20
N SER A 76 -2.78 23.54 -15.33
CA SER A 76 -4.24 23.58 -15.35
C SER A 76 -4.82 24.12 -16.67
N ASN A 77 -4.00 24.70 -17.57
CA ASN A 77 -4.46 25.30 -18.80
C ASN A 77 -3.82 24.63 -20.03
N GLY A 78 -4.37 23.49 -20.46
CA GLY A 78 -4.09 22.98 -21.81
C GLY A 78 -4.12 21.47 -21.93
N SER A 79 -5.13 20.98 -22.66
CA SER A 79 -5.28 19.60 -23.13
C SER A 79 -5.29 18.52 -22.05
N GLY A 80 -6.36 18.51 -21.26
CA GLY A 80 -6.84 17.25 -20.70
C GLY A 80 -7.18 16.30 -21.85
N PHE A 81 -6.72 15.05 -21.77
CA PHE A 81 -7.28 13.96 -22.55
C PHE A 81 -8.76 13.87 -22.19
N ASN A 82 -9.62 14.35 -23.09
CA ASN A 82 -11.05 14.41 -22.87
C ASN A 82 -11.61 13.02 -23.19
N PHE A 83 -11.69 12.15 -22.19
CA PHE A 83 -12.54 10.96 -22.28
C PHE A 83 -13.99 11.44 -22.19
N ASP A 84 -14.57 11.80 -23.33
CA ASP A 84 -16.02 11.95 -23.42
C ASP A 84 -16.63 10.58 -23.09
N ALA A 85 -17.55 10.54 -22.13
CA ALA A 85 -18.24 9.31 -21.70
C ALA A 85 -19.03 8.64 -22.83
N ASN A 86 -19.13 9.27 -24.01
CA ASN A 86 -19.70 8.70 -25.23
C ASN A 86 -18.67 8.21 -26.26
N ASP A 87 -17.37 8.29 -25.97
CA ASP A 87 -16.35 7.75 -26.85
C ASP A 87 -16.41 6.22 -26.81
N LYS A 88 -17.14 5.63 -27.76
CA LYS A 88 -17.29 4.19 -27.87
C LYS A 88 -15.96 3.61 -28.33
N ILE A 89 -15.28 2.90 -27.42
CA ILE A 89 -14.21 1.99 -27.77
C ILE A 89 -14.76 0.96 -28.77
N SER A 90 -14.39 1.08 -30.05
CA SER A 90 -14.60 -0.03 -31.00
C SER A 90 -13.58 -1.12 -30.66
N ASN A 91 -14.01 -2.38 -30.67
CA ASN A 91 -13.26 -3.55 -30.17
C ASN A 91 -11.96 -3.88 -30.91
N ASP A 92 -11.60 -3.09 -31.93
CA ASP A 92 -10.41 -3.33 -32.75
C ASP A 92 -9.25 -2.37 -32.43
N GLY A 93 -9.35 -1.61 -31.33
CA GLY A 93 -8.21 -0.92 -30.73
C GLY A 93 -7.63 0.26 -31.52
N GLN A 94 -8.36 0.83 -32.48
CA GLN A 94 -7.98 2.09 -33.12
C GLN A 94 -9.03 3.19 -32.91
N VAL A 95 -8.58 4.33 -32.40
CA VAL A 95 -9.37 5.56 -32.22
C VAL A 95 -9.57 6.21 -33.59
N VAL A 96 -10.81 6.21 -34.08
CA VAL A 96 -11.16 6.85 -35.35
C VAL A 96 -11.55 8.31 -35.09
N THR A 97 -10.61 9.24 -35.26
CA THR A 97 -10.95 10.67 -35.20
C THR A 97 -11.68 11.06 -36.49
N ASN A 98 -12.98 11.35 -36.40
CA ASN A 98 -13.73 11.89 -37.54
C ASN A 98 -13.34 13.35 -37.75
N ARG A 99 -12.42 13.63 -38.69
CA ARG A 99 -12.18 14.98 -39.19
C ARG A 99 -13.21 15.27 -40.26
N MET A 100 -14.19 16.11 -39.96
CA MET A 100 -15.06 16.70 -40.98
C MET A 100 -14.95 18.23 -40.96
N SER A 101 -14.84 18.73 -42.19
CA SER A 101 -14.50 20.05 -42.75
C SER A 101 -14.92 21.30 -42.00
#